data_AF-A0A2T6NBH1-F1
#
_entry.id   AF-A0A2T6NBH1-F1
#
_cell.length_a   1.000
_cell.length_b   1.000
_cell.length_c   1.000
_cell.angle_alpha   90.00
_cell.angle_beta   90.00
_cell.angle_gamma   90.00
#
_symmetry.space_group_name_H-M   'P 1'
#
loop_
_entity.id
_entity.type
_entity.pdbx_description
1 polymer ?
#
loop_
_entity_poly.entity_id
_entity_poly.type
_entity_poly.pdbx_seq_one_letter_code
_entity_poly.pdbx_strand_id
1 'polypeptide(L)'
;MSRRATGLRAWFLQRATAIYLLLYIIYVLQHMIADPPQDYHAWQGWIAQPLVGLGILLFFASLLLHAWVGFRDVLIDYIHPTAIRVTVLTLLGFVLVGCAIWVLQIIFTATAA
;
A
#
# COMPACT_ATOMS: atom_id res chain seq x y z
N MET A 1 -22.02 16.08 -1.63
CA MET A 1 -20.90 16.21 -2.60
C MET A 1 -21.30 15.53 -3.91
N SER A 2 -21.02 16.13 -5.07
CA SER A 2 -21.44 15.56 -6.36
C SER A 2 -20.66 14.30 -6.71
N ARG A 3 -21.29 13.29 -7.34
CA ARG A 3 -20.65 12.02 -7.75
C ARG A 3 -19.41 12.23 -8.63
N ARG A 4 -19.38 13.31 -9.41
CA ARG A 4 -18.25 13.70 -10.28
C ARG A 4 -17.01 14.11 -9.47
N ALA A 5 -17.19 14.82 -8.36
CA ALA A 5 -16.09 15.19 -7.48
C ALA A 5 -15.47 13.96 -6.80
N THR A 6 -16.28 12.95 -6.49
CA THR A 6 -15.81 11.67 -5.92
C THR A 6 -15.01 10.86 -6.94
N GLY A 7 -15.45 10.82 -8.21
CA GLY A 7 -14.75 10.14 -9.29
C GLY A 7 -13.38 10.75 -9.61
N LEU A 8 -13.29 12.08 -9.72
CA LEU A 8 -12.01 12.77 -9.98
C LEU A 8 -10.99 12.54 -8.84
N ARG A 9 -11.43 12.54 -7.59
CA ARG A 9 -10.57 12.26 -6.43
C ARG A 9 -10.02 10.84 -6.46
N ALA A 10 -10.88 9.85 -6.72
CA ALA A 10 -10.45 8.45 -6.82
C ALA A 10 -9.48 8.26 -7.99
N TRP A 11 -9.78 8.87 -9.15
CA TRP A 11 -8.91 8.88 -10.32
C TRP A 11 -7.53 9.42 -10.00
N PHE A 12 -7.46 10.58 -9.33
CA PHE A 12 -6.18 11.22 -8.97
C PHE A 12 -5.40 10.36 -7.98
N LEU A 13 -6.06 9.86 -6.93
CA LEU A 13 -5.43 9.02 -5.93
C LEU A 13 -4.82 7.76 -6.55
N GLN A 14 -5.51 7.13 -7.52
CA GLN A 14 -4.99 5.96 -8.24
C GLN A 14 -3.68 6.26 -8.97
N ARG A 15 -3.57 7.41 -9.66
CA ARG A 15 -2.35 7.79 -10.40
C ARG A 15 -1.22 8.19 -9.45
N ALA A 16 -1.53 9.03 -8.46
CA ALA A 16 -0.53 9.53 -7.53
C ALA A 16 0.14 8.38 -6.76
N THR A 17 -0.68 7.43 -6.26
CA THR A 17 -0.18 6.22 -5.60
C THR A 17 0.62 5.34 -6.57
N ALA A 18 0.16 5.13 -7.80
CA ALA A 18 0.89 4.33 -8.80
C ALA A 18 2.29 4.88 -9.10
N ILE A 19 2.42 6.20 -9.25
CA ILE A 19 3.71 6.86 -9.50
C ILE A 19 4.64 6.63 -8.31
N TYR A 20 4.17 6.84 -7.08
CA TYR A 20 4.99 6.60 -5.89
C TYR A 20 5.42 5.13 -5.78
N LEU A 21 4.48 4.19 -5.97
CA LEU A 21 4.77 2.75 -5.95
C LEU A 21 5.85 2.37 -6.96
N LEU A 22 5.73 2.86 -8.20
CA LEU A 22 6.72 2.61 -9.25
C LEU A 22 8.11 3.12 -8.87
N LEU A 23 8.20 4.37 -8.43
CA LEU A 23 9.48 4.98 -8.04
C LEU A 23 10.13 4.23 -6.89
N TYR A 24 9.34 3.84 -5.89
CA TYR A 24 9.86 3.13 -4.72
C TYR A 24 10.29 1.69 -5.06
N ILE A 25 9.56 1.00 -5.94
CA ILE A 25 9.97 -0.31 -6.47
C ILE A 25 11.31 -0.20 -7.19
N ILE A 26 11.48 0.82 -8.04
CA ILE A 26 12.76 1.06 -8.74
C ILE A 26 13.89 1.28 -7.73
N TYR A 27 13.66 2.11 -6.71
CA TYR A 27 14.64 2.35 -5.64
C TYR A 27 15.06 1.05 -4.94
N VAL A 28 14.10 0.22 -4.50
CA VAL A 28 14.39 -1.05 -3.83
C VAL A 28 15.15 -2.00 -4.76
N LEU A 29 14.72 -2.14 -6.02
CA LEU A 29 15.41 -2.99 -7.00
C LEU A 29 16.85 -2.51 -7.26
N GLN A 30 17.07 -1.21 -7.38
CA GLN A 30 18.41 -0.64 -7.53
C GLN A 30 19.30 -0.96 -6.32
N HIS A 31 18.77 -0.82 -5.10
CA HIS A 31 19.51 -1.16 -3.89
C HIS A 31 19.85 -2.66 -3.85
N MET A 32 18.89 -3.55 -4.16
CA MET A 32 19.12 -5.00 -4.19
C MET A 32 20.14 -5.43 -5.25
N ILE A 33 20.30 -4.69 -6.35
CA ILE A 33 21.27 -5.01 -7.39
C ILE A 33 22.65 -4.44 -7.06
N ALA A 34 22.72 -3.22 -6.54
CA ALA A 34 23.98 -2.51 -6.33
C ALA A 34 24.65 -2.85 -4.98
N ASP A 35 23.87 -3.04 -3.93
CA ASP A 35 24.33 -3.27 -2.56
C ASP A 35 23.33 -4.15 -1.79
N PRO A 36 23.16 -5.43 -2.17
CA PRO A 36 22.23 -6.32 -1.49
C PRO A 36 22.66 -6.57 -0.03
N PRO A 37 21.73 -6.53 0.94
CA PRO A 37 22.00 -6.95 2.30
C PRO A 37 22.45 -8.42 2.35
N GLN A 38 23.59 -8.68 3.00
CA GLN A 38 24.22 -10.00 2.99
C GLN A 38 23.69 -10.96 4.05
N ASP A 39 23.03 -10.43 5.08
CA ASP A 39 22.44 -11.20 6.18
C ASP A 39 21.24 -10.46 6.79
N TYR A 40 20.66 -11.07 7.82
CA TYR A 40 19.52 -10.52 8.54
C TYR A 40 19.83 -9.15 9.18
N HIS A 41 21.02 -8.98 9.75
CA HIS A 41 21.38 -7.75 10.44
C HIS A 41 21.59 -6.58 9.46
N ALA A 42 22.20 -6.84 8.32
CA ALA A 42 22.31 -5.86 7.23
C ALA A 42 20.93 -5.46 6.70
N TRP A 43 20.02 -6.43 6.55
CA TRP A 43 18.65 -6.17 6.11
C TRP A 43 17.87 -5.32 7.13
N GLN A 44 17.92 -5.70 8.39
CA GLN A 44 17.28 -4.96 9.48
C GLN A 44 17.87 -3.55 9.59
N GLY A 45 19.20 -3.42 9.54
CA GLY A 45 19.91 -2.15 9.62
C GLY A 45 19.55 -1.19 8.48
N TRP A 46 19.38 -1.70 7.25
CA TRP A 46 18.91 -0.90 6.12
C TRP A 46 17.47 -0.41 6.32
N ILE A 47 16.55 -1.28 6.71
CA ILE A 47 15.15 -0.91 6.98
C ILE A 47 15.04 0.09 8.14
N ALA A 48 15.90 -0.04 9.15
CA ALA A 48 15.92 0.84 10.32
C ALA A 48 16.41 2.26 10.02
N GLN A 49 17.02 2.50 8.84
CA GLN A 49 17.38 3.85 8.42
C GLN A 49 16.12 4.72 8.31
N PRO A 50 16.07 5.92 8.91
CA PRO A 50 14.84 6.72 9.02
C PRO A 50 14.14 7.00 7.69
N LEU A 51 14.90 7.28 6.62
CA LEU A 51 14.34 7.56 5.30
C LEU A 51 13.85 6.30 4.59
N VAL A 52 14.53 5.16 4.79
CA VAL A 52 14.11 3.87 4.23
C VAL A 52 12.80 3.45 4.88
N GLY A 53 12.77 3.42 6.22
CA GLY A 53 11.57 3.08 6.99
C GLY A 53 10.38 3.98 6.68
N LEU A 54 10.58 5.31 6.59
CA LEU A 54 9.54 6.24 6.16
C LEU A 54 9.06 5.95 4.73
N GLY A 55 9.98 5.63 3.82
CA GLY A 55 9.67 5.23 2.45
C GLY A 55 8.82 3.96 2.39
N ILE A 56 9.14 2.94 3.19
CA ILE A 56 8.36 1.70 3.27
C ILE A 56 6.95 1.98 3.80
N LEU A 57 6.83 2.80 4.86
CA LEU A 57 5.52 3.19 5.40
C LEU A 57 4.66 3.90 4.36
N LEU A 58 5.23 4.86 3.63
CA LEU A 58 4.56 5.56 2.54
C LEU A 58 4.22 4.64 1.37
N PHE A 59 5.08 3.64 1.09
CA PHE A 59 4.84 2.63 0.05
C PHE A 59 3.62 1.80 0.38
N PHE A 60 3.54 1.24 1.59
CA PHE A 60 2.38 0.44 1.99
C PHE A 60 1.12 1.30 2.13
N ALA A 61 1.22 2.53 2.63
CA ALA A 61 0.07 3.45 2.64
C ALA A 61 -0.44 3.71 1.21
N SER A 62 0.47 3.94 0.25
CA SER A 62 0.12 4.12 -1.16
C SER A 62 -0.48 2.86 -1.76
N LEU A 63 0.08 1.68 -1.46
CA LEU A 63 -0.39 0.39 -1.95
C LEU A 63 -1.80 0.10 -1.48
N LEU A 64 -2.10 0.33 -0.19
CA LEU A 64 -3.41 0.09 0.38
C LEU A 64 -4.47 1.03 -0.20
N LEU A 65 -4.13 2.29 -0.44
CA LEU A 65 -5.03 3.24 -1.12
C LEU A 65 -5.25 2.87 -2.59
N HIS A 66 -4.18 2.46 -3.29
CA HIS A 66 -4.24 2.00 -4.68
C HIS A 66 -5.11 0.74 -4.82
N ALA A 67 -4.93 -0.22 -3.90
CA ALA A 67 -5.71 -1.44 -3.84
C ALA A 67 -7.17 -1.13 -3.52
N TRP A 68 -7.46 -0.26 -2.55
CA TRP A 68 -8.84 0.12 -2.21
C TRP A 68 -9.58 0.67 -3.43
N VAL A 69 -9.01 1.67 -4.12
CA VAL A 69 -9.68 2.28 -5.28
C VAL A 69 -9.82 1.27 -6.42
N GLY A 70 -8.77 0.53 -6.76
CA GLY A 70 -8.80 -0.46 -7.83
C GLY A 70 -9.81 -1.59 -7.58
N PHE A 71 -9.73 -2.26 -6.43
CA PHE A 71 -10.65 -3.34 -6.10
C PHE A 71 -12.09 -2.85 -5.92
N ARG A 72 -12.31 -1.66 -5.33
CA ARG A 72 -13.66 -1.10 -5.23
C ARG A 72 -14.30 -0.97 -6.60
N ASP A 73 -13.57 -0.44 -7.58
CA ASP A 73 -14.10 -0.23 -8.94
C ASP A 73 -14.41 -1.58 -9.62
N VAL A 74 -13.51 -2.57 -9.51
CA VAL A 74 -13.77 -3.94 -9.97
C VAL A 74 -15.02 -4.54 -9.32
N LEU A 75 -15.17 -4.42 -8.01
CA LEU A 75 -16.32 -4.99 -7.29
C LEU A 75 -17.64 -4.29 -7.66
N ILE A 76 -17.62 -2.99 -7.94
CA ILE A 76 -18.81 -2.26 -8.39
C ILE A 76 -19.21 -2.68 -9.81
N ASP A 77 -18.24 -2.90 -10.68
CA ASP A 77 -18.49 -3.23 -12.08
C ASP A 77 -19.00 -4.67 -12.26
N TYR A 78 -18.47 -5.62 -11.46
CA TYR A 78 -18.69 -7.05 -11.68
C TYR A 78 -19.61 -7.74 -10.67
N ILE A 79 -19.84 -7.18 -9.47
CA ILE A 79 -20.77 -7.78 -8.49
C ILE A 79 -22.09 -7.02 -8.50
N HIS A 80 -23.10 -7.56 -9.19
CA HIS A 80 -24.40 -6.89 -9.34
C HIS A 80 -25.29 -6.95 -8.09
N PRO A 81 -25.46 -8.09 -7.40
CA PRO A 81 -26.34 -8.16 -6.22
C PRO A 81 -25.83 -7.26 -5.10
N THR A 82 -26.65 -6.28 -4.70
CA THR A 82 -26.23 -5.24 -3.75
C THR A 82 -25.77 -5.80 -2.41
N ALA A 83 -26.46 -6.80 -1.86
CA ALA A 83 -26.09 -7.42 -0.59
C ALA A 83 -24.68 -8.02 -0.66
N ILE A 84 -24.40 -8.82 -1.71
CA ILE A 84 -23.09 -9.45 -1.92
C ILE A 84 -22.02 -8.38 -2.12
N ARG A 85 -22.26 -7.38 -2.97
CA ARG A 85 -21.29 -6.31 -3.23
C ARG A 85 -20.92 -5.56 -1.95
N VAL A 86 -21.89 -5.21 -1.11
CA VAL A 86 -21.65 -4.53 0.16
C VAL A 86 -20.85 -5.43 1.11
N THR A 87 -21.23 -6.70 1.25
CA THR A 87 -20.48 -7.66 2.08
C THR A 87 -19.01 -7.77 1.63
N VAL A 88 -18.76 -7.94 0.33
CA VAL A 88 -17.39 -8.09 -0.18
C VAL A 88 -16.59 -6.79 -0.04
N LEU A 89 -17.19 -5.62 -0.29
CA LEU A 89 -16.54 -4.32 -0.04
C LEU A 89 -16.17 -4.14 1.43
N THR A 90 -17.05 -4.55 2.35
CA THR A 90 -16.78 -4.50 3.80
C THR A 90 -15.64 -5.43 4.19
N LEU A 91 -15.64 -6.68 3.70
CA LEU A 91 -14.55 -7.64 3.94
C LEU A 91 -13.22 -7.13 3.38
N LEU A 92 -13.22 -6.59 2.17
CA LEU A 92 -12.03 -5.95 1.57
C LEU A 92 -11.51 -4.83 2.48
N GLY A 93 -12.39 -3.96 2.97
CA GLY A 93 -12.03 -2.89 3.91
C GLY A 93 -11.33 -3.43 5.17
N PHE A 94 -11.89 -4.46 5.80
CA PHE A 94 -11.28 -5.10 6.97
C PHE A 94 -9.92 -5.73 6.67
N VAL A 95 -9.77 -6.39 5.52
CA VAL A 95 -8.48 -6.97 5.09
C VAL A 95 -7.44 -5.86 4.92
N LEU A 96 -7.77 -4.78 4.22
CA LEU A 96 -6.82 -3.68 3.99
C LEU A 96 -6.42 -2.98 5.29
N VAL A 97 -7.37 -2.78 6.23
CA VAL A 97 -7.07 -2.23 7.56
C VAL A 97 -6.19 -3.19 8.38
N GLY A 98 -6.49 -4.49 8.34
CA GLY A 98 -5.67 -5.52 8.97
C GLY A 98 -4.23 -5.52 8.45
N CYS A 99 -4.05 -5.43 7.12
CA CYS A 99 -2.74 -5.26 6.50
C CYS A 99 -2.03 -3.98 6.95
N ALA A 100 -2.75 -2.85 7.07
CA ALA A 100 -2.16 -1.60 7.54
C ALA A 100 -1.59 -1.73 8.96
N ILE A 101 -2.38 -2.31 9.87
CA ILE A 101 -1.97 -2.55 11.26
C ILE A 101 -0.77 -3.50 11.30
N TRP A 102 -0.80 -4.56 10.50
CA TRP A 102 0.27 -5.55 10.47
C TRP A 102 1.59 -4.97 9.95
N VAL A 103 1.55 -4.15 8.89
CA VAL A 103 2.73 -3.43 8.38
C VAL A 103 3.31 -2.51 9.45
N LEU A 104 2.46 -1.73 10.14
CA LEU A 104 2.90 -0.85 11.23
C LEU A 104 3.59 -1.66 12.32
N GLN A 105 2.99 -2.77 12.75
CA GLN A 105 3.58 -3.66 13.75
C GLN A 105 4.97 -4.15 13.31
N ILE A 106 5.10 -4.66 12.08
CA ILE A 106 6.37 -5.17 11.54
C ILE A 106 7.44 -4.09 11.58
N ILE A 107 7.15 -2.89 11.05
CA ILE A 107 8.13 -1.81 10.94
C ILE A 107 8.55 -1.33 12.33
N PHE A 108 7.60 -1.13 13.26
CA PHE A 108 7.94 -0.74 14.62
C PHE A 108 8.81 -1.78 15.32
N THR A 109 8.49 -3.07 15.19
CA THR A 109 9.31 -4.13 15.77
C THR A 109 10.69 -4.22 15.14
N ALA A 110 10.83 -3.94 13.84
CA ALA A 110 12.11 -3.95 13.15
C ALA A 110 13.00 -2.76 13.53
N THR A 111 12.40 -1.60 13.80
CA THR A 111 13.12 -0.37 14.18
C THR A 111 13.43 -0.24 15.67
N ALA A 112 12.69 -0.97 16.53
CA ALA A 112 12.84 -0.89 17.98
C ALA A 112 13.78 -1.95 18.58
N ALA A 113 14.24 -2.90 17.75
CA ALA A 113 15.20 -3.93 18.10
C ALA A 113 16.61 -3.52 17.64
#